data_AF-A0A0S7BN45-F1
#
_entry.id   AF-A0A0S7BN45-F1
#
_cell.length_a   1.000
_cell.length_b   1.000
_cell.length_c   1.000
_cell.angle_alpha   90.00
_cell.angle_beta   90.00
_cell.angle_gamma   90.00
#
_symmetry.space_group_name_H-M   'P 1'
#
loop_
_entity.id
_entity.type
_entity.pdbx_description
1 polymer ?
#
loop_
_entity_poly.entity_id
_entity_poly.type
_entity_poly.pdbx_seq_one_letter_code
_entity_poly.pdbx_strand_id
1 'polypeptide(L)'
;MSDHRDSRKSRAVSINLGDTEGRIEEIPAVQEEPQKVRFSCWEQGRLLSQPLELTEKELLNLLKVAIRVGILSPDFIKELSSEFEI
;
A
#
# COMPACT_ATOMS: atom_id res chain seq x y z
N MET A 1 0.30 -26.86 22.08
CA MET A 1 -0.59 -26.29 21.04
C MET A 1 0.23 -25.29 20.27
N SER A 2 0.57 -25.61 19.03
CA SER A 2 1.61 -24.90 18.26
C SER A 2 0.99 -23.70 17.56
N ASP A 3 1.31 -22.50 18.03
CA ASP A 3 0.87 -21.22 17.46
C ASP A 3 1.60 -20.99 16.12
N HIS A 4 1.09 -21.60 15.04
CA HIS A 4 1.54 -21.32 13.67
C HIS A 4 0.95 -19.97 13.25
N ARG A 5 1.51 -18.88 13.77
CA ARG A 5 1.32 -17.57 13.14
C ARG A 5 2.04 -17.62 11.81
N ASP A 6 1.28 -17.90 10.76
CA ASP A 6 1.67 -17.61 9.39
C ASP A 6 2.12 -16.15 9.36
N SER A 7 3.43 -15.95 9.40
CA SER A 7 4.06 -14.65 9.20
C SER A 7 3.97 -14.36 7.71
N ARG A 8 2.76 -14.04 7.23
CA ARG A 8 2.59 -13.37 5.95
C ARG A 8 3.47 -12.13 6.03
N LYS A 9 4.61 -12.17 5.35
CA LYS A 9 5.49 -11.01 5.23
C LYS A 9 4.62 -9.86 4.71
N SER A 10 4.51 -8.79 5.49
CA SER A 10 3.82 -7.57 5.09
C SER A 10 4.37 -7.14 3.74
N ARG A 11 3.48 -6.99 2.76
CA ARG A 11 3.83 -6.57 1.40
C ARG A 11 3.95 -5.05 1.39
N ALA A 12 5.01 -4.55 0.78
CA ALA A 12 5.22 -3.11 0.62
C ALA A 12 5.89 -2.81 -0.71
N VAL A 13 5.56 -1.66 -1.29
CA VAL A 13 6.21 -1.13 -2.50
C VAL A 13 6.43 0.37 -2.35
N SER A 14 7.52 0.85 -2.96
CA SER A 14 7.88 2.26 -2.99
C SER A 14 7.97 2.75 -4.44
N ILE A 15 7.70 4.04 -4.63
CA ILE A 15 8.12 4.80 -5.82
C ILE A 15 9.14 5.86 -5.39
N ASN A 16 10.09 6.16 -6.27
CA ASN A 16 11.06 7.23 -6.05
C ASN A 16 10.43 8.59 -6.39
N LEU A 17 10.62 9.58 -5.51
CA LEU A 17 10.13 10.97 -5.61
C LEU A 17 11.31 11.97 -5.56
N GLY A 18 12.47 11.58 -6.08
CA GLY A 18 13.73 12.30 -5.92
C GLY A 18 14.47 11.85 -4.68
N ASP A 19 14.63 12.75 -3.71
CA ASP A 19 15.34 12.48 -2.45
C ASP A 19 14.52 11.63 -1.47
N THR A 20 13.20 11.55 -1.69
CA THR A 20 12.28 10.74 -0.88
C THR A 20 11.64 9.61 -1.69
N GLU A 21 10.97 8.71 -0.97
CA GLU A 21 10.20 7.61 -1.50
C GLU A 21 8.76 7.65 -0.97
N GLY A 22 7.80 7.50 -1.88
CA GLY A 22 6.40 7.27 -1.52
C GLY A 22 6.15 5.78 -1.39
N ARG A 23 5.76 5.31 -0.21
CA ARG A 23 5.57 3.89 0.09
C ARG A 23 4.11 3.58 0.42
N ILE A 24 3.63 2.48 -0.12
CA ILE A 24 2.37 1.84 0.28
C ILE A 24 2.67 0.44 0.84
N GLU A 25 2.06 0.11 1.96
CA GLU A 25 2.25 -1.19 2.62
C GLU A 25 0.94 -1.75 3.16
N GLU A 26 0.81 -3.07 3.10
CA GLU A 26 -0.25 -3.83 3.75
C GLU A 26 0.04 -3.93 5.24
N ILE A 27 -0.89 -3.46 6.08
CA ILE A 27 -0.83 -3.67 7.52
C ILE A 27 -1.57 -4.99 7.81
N PRO A 28 -0.88 -6.01 8.36
CA PRO A 28 -1.54 -7.25 8.75
C PRO A 28 -2.67 -6.96 9.75
N ALA A 29 -3.88 -7.38 9.42
CA ALA A 29 -5.00 -7.31 10.34
C ALA A 29 -4.80 -8.33 11.48
N VAL A 30 -5.08 -7.91 12.71
CA VAL A 30 -5.16 -8.83 13.85
C VAL A 30 -6.63 -9.23 13.98
N GLN A 31 -6.99 -10.41 13.47
CA GLN A 31 -8.35 -11.01 13.48
C GLN A 31 -9.43 -10.20 12.74
N GLU A 32 -10.19 -10.83 11.85
CA GLU A 32 -11.46 -10.39 11.19
C GLU A 32 -11.62 -8.93 10.71
N GLU A 33 -10.60 -8.08 10.85
CA GLU A 33 -10.65 -6.68 10.47
C GLU A 33 -10.40 -6.53 8.97
N PRO A 34 -11.00 -5.51 8.34
CA PRO A 34 -10.73 -5.17 6.95
C PRO A 34 -9.23 -4.90 6.76
N GLN A 35 -8.71 -5.32 5.60
CA GLN A 35 -7.33 -5.11 5.22
C GLN A 35 -7.00 -3.61 5.27
N LYS A 36 -5.98 -3.24 6.06
CA LYS A 36 -5.52 -1.85 6.18
C LYS A 36 -4.30 -1.65 5.29
N VAL A 37 -4.20 -0.46 4.70
CA VAL A 37 -3.01 -0.02 3.97
C VAL A 37 -2.45 1.26 4.59
N ARG A 38 -1.13 1.38 4.65
CA ARG A 38 -0.45 2.62 5.06
C ARG A 38 0.21 3.26 3.86
N PHE A 39 0.02 4.57 3.74
CA PHE A 39 0.81 5.43 2.86
C PHE A 39 1.81 6.20 3.72
N SER A 40 3.06 6.27 3.27
CA SER A 40 4.13 6.90 4.06
C SER A 40 5.24 7.47 3.20
N CYS A 41 5.86 8.55 3.69
CA CYS A 41 7.05 9.14 3.10
C CYS A 41 8.30 8.53 3.74
N TRP A 42 9.27 8.14 2.94
CA TRP A 42 10.54 7.57 3.39
C TRP A 42 11.70 8.34 2.79
N GLU A 43 12.82 8.40 3.51
CA GLU A 43 14.08 8.93 3.02
C GLU A 43 15.20 8.03 3.53
N GLN A 44 16.07 7.57 2.62
CA GLN A 44 17.21 6.70 2.95
C GLN A 44 16.84 5.50 3.83
N GLY A 45 15.69 4.86 3.54
CA GLY A 45 15.20 3.70 4.29
C GLY A 45 14.65 4.02 5.68
N ARG A 46 14.36 5.29 6.00
CA ARG A 46 13.71 5.71 7.24
C ARG A 46 12.34 6.31 6.97
N LEU A 47 11.36 5.94 7.78
CA LEU A 47 10.03 6.56 7.77
C LEU A 47 10.14 8.01 8.27
N LEU A 48 9.64 8.96 7.49
CA LEU A 48 9.52 10.36 7.89
C LEU A 48 8.18 10.62 8.58
N SER A 49 8.16 11.57 9.50
CA SER A 49 6.93 12.01 10.19
C SER A 49 6.07 12.95 9.36
N GLN A 50 6.62 13.49 8.26
CA GLN A 50 5.89 14.38 7.37
C GLN A 50 4.82 13.63 6.58
N PRO A 51 3.73 14.31 6.16
CA PRO A 51 2.77 13.76 5.24
C PRO A 51 3.41 13.28 3.94
N LEU A 52 2.85 12.24 3.34
CA LEU A 52 3.16 11.87 1.97
C LEU A 52 2.35 12.75 1.02
N GLU A 53 3.04 13.66 0.35
CA GLU A 53 2.46 14.52 -0.69
C GLU A 53 2.78 13.92 -2.06
N LEU A 54 1.76 13.74 -2.90
CA LEU A 54 1.88 13.16 -4.23
C LEU A 54 1.06 13.98 -5.22
N THR A 55 1.61 14.19 -6.42
CA THR A 55 0.81 14.54 -7.59
C THR A 55 -0.11 13.37 -7.98
N GLU A 56 -1.18 13.64 -8.73
CA GLU A 56 -2.08 12.59 -9.23
C GLU A 56 -1.33 11.52 -10.05
N LYS A 57 -0.32 11.93 -10.82
CA LYS A 57 0.52 11.02 -11.62
C LYS A 57 1.34 10.09 -10.73
N GLU A 58 1.92 10.60 -9.65
CA GLU A 58 2.69 9.80 -8.70
C GLU A 58 1.79 8.86 -7.92
N LEU A 59 0.63 9.33 -7.45
CA LEU A 59 -0.38 8.50 -6.81
C LEU A 59 -0.82 7.36 -7.73
N LEU A 60 -1.14 7.66 -8.99
CA LEU A 60 -1.51 6.64 -9.97
C LEU A 60 -0.41 5.60 -10.19
N ASN A 61 0.85 6.03 -10.25
CA ASN A 61 1.98 5.12 -10.37
C ASN A 61 2.12 4.22 -9.13
N LEU A 62 2.02 4.79 -7.93
CA LEU A 62 2.08 4.03 -6.67
C LEU A 62 0.97 2.98 -6.60
N LEU A 63 -0.27 3.36 -6.92
CA LEU A 63 -1.42 2.46 -6.95
C LEU A 63 -1.24 1.34 -7.98
N LYS A 64 -0.77 1.64 -9.20
CA LYS A 64 -0.49 0.62 -10.23
C LYS A 64 0.52 -0.42 -9.76
N VAL A 65 1.58 0.00 -9.08
CA VAL A 65 2.58 -0.93 -8.53
C VAL A 65 1.96 -1.76 -7.40
N ALA A 66 1.20 -1.14 -6.50
CA ALA A 66 0.53 -1.81 -5.39
C ALA A 66 -0.47 -2.89 -5.87
N ILE A 67 -1.22 -2.61 -6.93
CA ILE A 67 -2.14 -3.57 -7.55
C ILE A 67 -1.37 -4.77 -8.10
N ARG A 68 -0.28 -4.54 -8.85
CA ARG A 68 0.53 -5.61 -9.46
C ARG A 68 1.10 -6.59 -8.43
N VAL A 69 1.43 -6.10 -7.24
CA VAL A 69 1.98 -6.95 -6.16
C VAL A 69 0.93 -7.48 -5.19
N GLY A 70 -0.35 -7.16 -5.42
CA GLY A 70 -1.46 -7.60 -4.57
C GLY A 70 -1.45 -7.00 -3.16
N ILE A 71 -1.04 -5.73 -3.02
CA ILE A 71 -1.26 -4.94 -1.79
C ILE A 71 -2.70 -4.44 -1.72
N LEU A 72 -3.32 -4.11 -2.85
CA LEU A 72 -4.75 -3.79 -2.90
C LEU A 72 -5.56 -5.05 -3.19
N SER A 73 -6.65 -5.24 -2.46
CA SER A 73 -7.48 -6.44 -2.61
C SER A 73 -8.21 -6.44 -3.96
N PRO A 74 -8.52 -7.62 -4.52
CA PRO A 74 -9.34 -7.72 -5.73
C PRO A 74 -10.71 -7.04 -5.57
N ASP A 75 -11.34 -7.14 -4.39
CA ASP A 75 -12.64 -6.51 -4.13
C ASP A 75 -12.55 -4.99 -4.16
N PHE A 76 -11.51 -4.40 -3.56
CA PHE A 76 -11.26 -2.95 -3.63
C PHE A 76 -11.10 -2.47 -5.09
N ILE A 77 -10.36 -3.24 -5.90
CA ILE A 77 -10.15 -2.90 -7.32
C ILE A 77 -11.46 -3.01 -8.11
N LYS A 78 -12.28 -4.03 -7.82
CA LYS A 78 -13.57 -4.22 -8.46
C LYS A 78 -14.53 -3.08 -8.15
N GLU A 79 -14.67 -2.69 -6.89
CA GLU A 79 -15.50 -1.57 -6.48
C GLU A 79 -15.00 -0.25 -7.06
N LEU A 80 -13.69 -0.02 -7.06
CA LEU A 80 -13.10 1.16 -7.69
C LEU A 80 -13.41 1.21 -9.20
N SER A 81 -13.37 0.07 -9.89
CA SER A 81 -13.62 0.00 -11.33
C SER A 81 -15.08 0.25 -11.68
N SER A 82 -16.03 -0.17 -10.84
CA SER A 82 -17.47 0.02 -11.10
C SER A 82 -17.88 1.50 -11.12
N GLU A 83 -17.12 2.39 -10.48
CA GLU A 83 -17.38 3.84 -10.53
C GLU A 83 -17.05 4.48 -11.89
N PHE A 84 -16.35 3.76 -12.77
CA PHE A 84 -15.94 4.23 -14.09
C PHE A 84 -16.64 3.52 -15.25
N GLU A 85 -17.55 2.58 -14.96
CA GLU A 85 -18.46 2.01 -15.95
C GLU A 85 -19.58 3.03 -16.25
N ILE A 86 -19.33 3.90 -17.24
CA ILE A 86 -20.32 4.84 -17.82
C ILE A 86 -20.94 4.22 -19.07
#